data_AF-A0A3C1ZBA0-F1
#
_entry.id   AF-A0A3C1ZBA0-F1
#
_cell.length_a   1.000
_cell.length_b   1.000
_cell.length_c   1.000
_cell.angle_alpha   90.00
_cell.angle_beta   90.00
_cell.angle_gamma   90.00
#
_symmetry.space_group_name_H-M   'P 1'
#
loop_
_entity.id
_entity.type
_entity.pdbx_description
1 polymer ?
#
loop_
_entity_poly.entity_id
_entity_poly.type
_entity_poly.pdbx_seq_one_letter_code
_entity_poly.pdbx_strand_id
1 'polypeptide(L)' 'QSAICAVMLYDAKLSQDFAAAMQQEGIYVTGFYYPVVPKGQARIRVQLSAGHEREHLDRAIAAFIKVGHALGVIS' A
#
# COMPACT_ATOMS: atom_id res chain seq x y z
N GLN A 1 13.25 -15.49 -1.76
CA GLN A 1 11.93 -14.81 -1.64
C GLN A 1 12.04 -13.83 -0.47
N SER A 2 11.52 -12.60 -0.62
CA SER A 2 11.54 -11.58 0.45
C SER A 2 10.16 -11.47 1.11
N ALA A 3 10.10 -11.05 2.37
CA ALA A 3 8.85 -10.76 3.09
C ALA A 3 8.25 -9.37 2.75
N ILE A 4 8.78 -8.72 1.70
CA ILE A 4 8.35 -7.40 1.24
C ILE A 4 7.59 -7.55 -0.07
N CYS A 5 6.37 -7.01 -0.12
CA CYS A 5 5.59 -6.83 -1.33
C CYS A 5 5.49 -5.33 -1.66
N ALA A 6 5.85 -4.96 -2.88
CA ALA A 6 5.77 -3.57 -3.35
C ALA A 6 4.53 -3.39 -4.23
N VAL A 7 3.64 -2.47 -3.84
CA VAL A 7 2.48 -2.05 -4.66
C VAL A 7 2.87 -0.76 -5.38
N MET A 8 3.11 -0.86 -6.68
CA MET A 8 3.58 0.26 -7.48
C MET A 8 2.44 1.22 -7.80
N LEU A 9 2.65 2.51 -7.52
CA LEU A 9 1.70 3.58 -7.82
C LEU A 9 2.27 4.61 -8.80
N TYR A 10 3.61 4.64 -8.94
CA TYR A 10 4.39 5.48 -9.85
C TYR A 10 4.24 7.00 -9.67
N ASP A 11 3.25 7.47 -8.91
CA ASP A 11 3.04 8.87 -8.56
C ASP A 11 3.19 9.12 -7.04
N ALA A 12 3.89 10.20 -6.69
CA ALA A 12 4.20 10.51 -5.30
C ALA A 12 2.97 10.97 -4.50
N LYS A 13 2.07 11.76 -5.11
CA LYS A 13 0.86 12.26 -4.43
C LYS A 13 -0.13 11.11 -4.22
N LEU A 14 -0.34 10.31 -5.27
CA LEU A 14 -1.14 9.09 -5.19
C LEU A 14 -0.63 8.15 -4.09
N SER A 15 0.69 7.97 -3.96
CA SER A 15 1.23 7.11 -2.89
C SER A 15 0.97 7.63 -1.47
N GLN A 16 0.95 8.95 -1.28
CA GLN A 16 0.62 9.57 0.01
C GLN A 16 -0.87 9.43 0.31
N ASP A 17 -1.71 9.70 -0.68
CA ASP A 17 -3.17 9.61 -0.54
C ASP A 17 -3.61 8.17 -0.28
N PHE A 18 -3.02 7.21 -0.98
CA PHE A 18 -3.27 5.80 -0.77
C PHE A 18 -2.89 5.36 0.65
N ALA A 19 -1.71 5.76 1.14
CA ALA A 19 -1.28 5.45 2.51
C ALA A 19 -2.20 6.07 3.56
N ALA A 20 -2.63 7.33 3.36
CA ALA A 20 -3.57 8.00 4.25
C ALA A 20 -4.95 7.32 4.25
N ALA A 21 -5.45 6.89 3.09
CA ALA A 21 -6.72 6.17 2.99
C ALA A 21 -6.65 4.79 3.66
N MET A 22 -5.56 4.04 3.47
CA MET A 22 -5.33 2.76 4.16
C MET A 22 -5.29 2.94 5.68
N GLN A 23 -4.72 4.04 6.17
CA GLN A 23 -4.72 4.38 7.60
C GLN A 23 -6.15 4.55 8.15
N GLN A 24 -7.06 5.14 7.36
CA GLN A 24 -8.48 5.27 7.74
C GLN A 24 -9.21 3.92 7.78
N GLU A 25 -8.79 2.96 6.94
CA GLU A 25 -9.25 1.56 7.01
C GLU A 25 -8.61 0.77 8.18
N GLY A 26 -7.81 1.43 9.01
CA GLY A 26 -7.15 0.84 10.17
C GLY A 26 -5.91 0.00 9.83
N ILE A 27 -5.33 0.19 8.64
CA ILE A 27 -4.14 -0.55 8.20
C ILE A 27 -2.99 0.43 7.98
N TYR A 28 -1.96 0.30 8.82
CA TYR A 28 -0.77 1.11 8.70
C TYR A 28 0.12 0.62 7.56
N VAL A 29 0.32 1.46 6.55
CA VAL A 29 1.26 1.24 5.44
C VAL A 29 2.08 2.51 5.19
N THR A 30 3.26 2.33 4.60
CA THR A 30 4.14 3.45 4.26
C THR A 30 4.31 3.57 2.75
N GLY A 31 3.99 4.75 2.23
CA GLY A 31 4.35 5.16 0.87
C GLY A 31 5.81 5.56 0.79
N PHE A 32 6.51 5.03 -0.20
CA PHE A 32 7.87 5.39 -0.57
C PHE A 32 7.82 6.23 -1.83
N TYR A 33 8.42 7.42 -1.77
CA TYR A 33 8.55 8.37 -2.87
C TYR A 33 9.89 9.09 -2.75
N TYR A 34 10.21 9.99 -3.69
CA TYR A 34 11.46 10.75 -3.68
C TYR A 34 11.62 11.54 -2.37
N PRO A 35 12.82 11.57 -1.74
CA PRO A 35 14.13 11.09 -2.24
C PRO A 35 14.44 9.62 -1.96
N VAL A 36 13.56 8.89 -1.28
CA VAL A 36 13.83 7.51 -0.83
C VAL A 36 13.82 6.52 -2.00
N VAL A 37 13.01 6.79 -3.02
CA VAL A 37 13.01 6.09 -4.31
C VAL A 37 13.11 7.10 -5.47
N PRO A 38 13.60 6.69 -6.65
CA PRO A 38 13.63 7.59 -7.82
C PRO A 38 12.25 8.17 -8.13
N LYS A 39 12.24 9.37 -8.74
CA LYS A 39 11.01 9.99 -9.24
C LYS A 39 10.31 9.04 -10.22
N GLY A 40 8.98 9.04 -10.19
CA GLY A 40 8.18 8.13 -11.02
C GLY A 40 8.15 6.68 -10.53
N GLN A 41 8.79 6.33 -9.41
CA GLN A 41 8.78 4.96 -8.85
C GLN A 41 8.15 4.87 -7.46
N ALA A 42 7.20 5.77 -7.18
CA ALA A 42 6.50 5.77 -5.91
C ALA A 42 5.70 4.47 -5.72
N ARG A 43 5.67 3.95 -4.49
CA ARG A 43 5.08 2.65 -4.17
C ARG A 43 4.72 2.53 -2.69
N ILE A 44 3.72 1.71 -2.38
CA ILE A 44 3.46 1.26 -1.00
C ILE A 44 4.33 0.03 -0.73
N ARG A 45 5.04 0.02 0.40
CA ARG A 45 5.80 -1.16 0.85
C ARG A 45 5.00 -1.92 1.90
N VAL A 46 4.52 -3.11 1.54
CA VAL A 46 3.85 -4.04 2.45
C VAL A 46 4.89 -5.02 3.00
N GLN A 47 4.89 -5.20 4.31
CA GLN A 47 5.83 -6.06 5.02
C GLN A 47 5.04 -7.13 5.76
N LEU A 48 5.24 -8.38 5.39
CA LEU A 48 4.58 -9.52 5.99
C LEU A 48 5.43 -10.03 7.17
N SER A 49 4.74 -10.43 8.22
CA SER A 49 5.34 -11.03 9.41
C SER A 49 4.61 -12.33 9.73
N ALA A 50 5.32 -13.31 10.30
CA ALA A 50 4.76 -14.57 10.77
C ALA A 50 3.66 -14.40 11.83
N GLY A 51 3.59 -13.22 12.48
CA GLY A 51 2.51 -12.89 13.41
C GLY A 51 1.17 -12.49 12.76
N HIS A 52 1.09 -12.43 11.43
CA HIS A 52 -0.19 -12.19 10.77
C HIS A 52 -0.95 -13.49 10.58
N GLU A 53 -2.21 -13.49 11.01
CA GLU A 53 -3.17 -14.54 10.72
C GLU A 53 -3.84 -14.28 9.36
N ARG A 54 -4.50 -15.30 8.83
CA ARG A 54 -5.16 -15.21 7.52
C ARG A 54 -6.21 -14.11 7.47
N GLU A 55 -6.95 -13.93 8.56
CA GLU A 55 -7.96 -12.88 8.69
C GLU A 55 -7.35 -11.47 8.62
N HIS A 56 -6.14 -11.27 9.14
CA HIS A 56 -5.43 -9.99 8.99
C HIS A 56 -5.09 -9.71 7.53
N LEU A 57 -4.68 -10.75 6.79
CA LEU A 57 -4.36 -10.65 5.36
C LEU A 57 -5.63 -10.35 4.55
N ASP A 58 -6.72 -11.06 4.82
CA ASP A 58 -7.99 -10.88 4.11
C ASP A 58 -8.55 -9.46 4.32
N ARG A 59 -8.48 -8.95 5.56
CA ARG A 59 -8.82 -7.55 5.86
C ARG A 59 -7.93 -6.56 5.11
N ALA A 60 -6.62 -6.81 5.08
CA ALA A 60 -5.68 -5.95 4.37
C ALA A 60 -5.98 -5.91 2.86
N ILE A 61 -6.20 -7.07 2.25
CA ILE A 61 -6.54 -7.21 0.83
C ILE A 61 -7.84 -6.46 0.52
N ALA A 62 -8.89 -6.66 1.31
CA ALA A 62 -10.18 -6.00 1.10
C ALA A 62 -10.05 -4.46 1.15
N ALA A 63 -9.26 -3.93 2.10
CA ALA A 63 -8.99 -2.50 2.17
C ALA A 63 -8.18 -1.99 0.97
N PHE A 64 -7.14 -2.71 0.54
CA PHE A 64 -6.37 -2.36 -0.66
C PHE A 64 -7.26 -2.31 -1.91
N ILE A 65 -8.20 -3.25 -2.06
CA ILE A 65 -9.17 -3.26 -3.17
C ILE A 65 -10.08 -2.04 -3.08
N LYS A 66 -10.68 -1.80 -1.90
CA LYS A 66 -11.59 -0.67 -1.66
C LYS A 66 -10.93 0.67 -1.96
N VAL A 67 -9.74 0.92 -1.40
CA VAL A 67 -8.98 2.15 -1.61
C VAL A 67 -8.50 2.24 -3.06
N GLY A 68 -8.07 1.12 -3.66
CA GLY A 68 -7.64 1.05 -5.05
C GLY A 68 -8.74 1.46 -6.03
N HIS A 69 -9.98 1.02 -5.81
CA HIS A 69 -11.12 1.50 -6.60
C HIS A 69 -11.44 2.98 -6.33
N ALA A 70 -11.46 3.40 -5.06
CA ALA A 70 -11.76 4.79 -4.70
C ALA A 70 -10.79 5.81 -5.30
N LEU A 71 -9.51 5.43 -5.45
CA LEU A 71 -8.46 6.27 -6.02
C LEU A 71 -8.19 5.99 -7.52
N GLY A 72 -8.99 5.14 -8.17
CA GLY A 72 -8.87 4.85 -9.60
C GLY A 72 -7.61 4.06 -9.99
N VAL A 73 -6.99 3.34 -9.05
CA VAL A 73 -5.84 2.46 -9.31
C VAL A 73 -6.29 1.10 -9.84
N ILE A 74 -7.46 0.63 -9.39
CA ILE A 74 -8.06 -0.65 -9.80
C ILE A 74 -9.37 -0.35 -10.51
N SER A 75 -9.54 -0.93 -11.70
CA SER A 75 -10.72 -0.82 -12.57
C SER A 75 -11.60 -2.06 -12.51
#